data_AF-A0A512BIE8-F1
#
_entry.id   AF-A0A512BIE8-F1
#
_cell.length_a   1.000
_cell.length_b   1.000
_cell.length_c   1.000
_cell.angle_alpha   90.00
_cell.angle_beta   90.00
_cell.angle_gamma   90.00
#
_symmetry.space_group_name_H-M   'P 1'
#
loop_
_entity.id
_entity.type
_entity.pdbx_description
1 polymer ?
#
loop_
_entity_poly.entity_id
_entity_poly.type
_entity_poly.pdbx_seq_one_letter_code
_entity_poly.pdbx_strand_id
1 'polypeptide(L)'
;MNYICSWLCADEPGEESVFFQTGELSSSQTHQNIYWRCLIVFYVTSRRFNKNERHVLFTNVKQLPKVDGERIGFLLEKLGVEVIFTDFKYKTPKGYYGAFQNQFYEFSILEYISNNNNGNDDLYLVLDSDCIFIKPAADLFQEASKEGFISFEDEVKPDYIINGLSRNNLKDLYQELLQKEIQEIPSYHLGEFMLSSVGNIKKFFSDFKDLWPQLLERNKAGKQKFNEEAHTLSYLYYKNGFRAHPGNTFMRRIWTNPLFYREVRSTDVDLAIWHLPAEKTFGIYKLYEYFMFHSKNFAFDIEDDQFNELVQKTVGIPHLPLKMKIEYYTVSYYKAIKKRLKRLTLAQRLFV
;
A
#
# COMPACT_ATOMS: atom_id res chain seq x y z
N MET A 1 21.07 1.11 -9.44
CA MET A 1 20.55 -0.13 -8.81
C MET A 1 19.05 0.03 -8.61
N ASN A 2 18.29 -1.04 -8.75
CA ASN A 2 16.83 -1.02 -8.59
C ASN A 2 16.42 -1.75 -7.32
N TYR A 3 15.53 -1.13 -6.56
CA TYR A 3 15.01 -1.64 -5.30
C TYR A 3 13.50 -1.82 -5.41
N ILE A 4 13.00 -2.97 -4.97
CA ILE A 4 11.56 -3.23 -4.79
C ILE A 4 11.29 -3.33 -3.30
N CYS A 5 10.44 -2.46 -2.82
CA CYS A 5 10.21 -2.22 -1.41
C CYS A 5 8.73 -2.33 -1.06
N SER A 6 8.49 -2.86 0.13
CA SER A 6 7.20 -2.74 0.80
C SER A 6 7.43 -2.49 2.29
N TRP A 7 6.37 -2.19 3.03
CA TRP A 7 6.48 -1.85 4.45
C TRP A 7 5.38 -2.45 5.31
N LEU A 8 5.67 -2.51 6.61
CA LEU A 8 4.67 -2.75 7.64
C LEU A 8 4.98 -1.88 8.85
N CYS A 9 4.07 -0.98 9.17
CA CYS A 9 4.03 -0.25 10.43
C CYS A 9 3.05 -0.94 11.38
N ALA A 10 3.57 -1.55 12.44
CA ALA A 10 2.78 -2.08 13.53
C ALA A 10 2.50 -0.96 14.54
N ASP A 11 1.25 -0.55 14.66
CA ASP A 11 0.85 0.43 15.67
C ASP A 11 0.92 -0.18 17.08
N GLU A 12 1.28 0.63 18.07
CA GLU A 12 1.19 0.23 19.47
C GLU A 12 -0.25 0.41 19.99
N PRO A 13 -0.68 -0.36 21.01
CA PRO A 13 -1.99 -0.16 21.64
C PRO A 13 -2.18 1.28 22.12
N GLY A 14 -3.27 1.93 21.71
CA GLY A 14 -3.57 3.35 21.99
C GLY A 14 -3.17 4.34 20.90
N GLU A 15 -2.44 3.90 19.85
CA GLU A 15 -2.04 4.71 18.69
C GLU A 15 -2.69 4.21 17.38
N GLU A 16 -3.81 3.49 17.47
CA GLU A 16 -4.36 2.74 16.34
C GLU A 16 -4.99 3.60 15.25
N SER A 17 -4.67 3.25 14.00
CA SER A 17 -5.42 3.67 12.81
C SER A 17 -6.59 2.72 12.50
N VAL A 18 -7.70 3.27 11.99
CA VAL A 18 -8.84 2.46 11.53
C VAL A 18 -8.64 2.07 10.07
N PHE A 19 -8.54 0.77 9.80
CA PHE A 19 -8.52 0.20 8.44
C PHE A 19 -9.85 -0.46 8.10
N PHE A 20 -10.68 0.26 7.32
CA PHE A 20 -12.02 -0.22 6.92
C PHE A 20 -12.00 -1.57 6.18
N GLN A 21 -10.91 -1.89 5.49
CA GLN A 21 -10.75 -3.11 4.69
C GLN A 21 -10.67 -4.38 5.56
N THR A 22 -10.04 -4.30 6.74
CA THR A 22 -9.90 -5.45 7.65
C THR A 22 -10.96 -5.49 8.75
N GLY A 23 -11.45 -4.32 9.18
CA GLY A 23 -12.40 -4.20 10.30
C GLY A 23 -11.80 -4.52 11.67
N GLU A 24 -10.48 -4.70 11.76
CA GLU A 24 -9.72 -4.96 13.00
C GLU A 24 -8.86 -3.73 13.37
N LEU A 25 -8.45 -3.62 14.64
CA LEU A 25 -7.54 -2.59 15.11
C LEU A 25 -6.11 -2.86 14.61
N SER A 26 -5.39 -1.82 14.19
CA SER A 26 -4.04 -1.94 13.60
C SER A 26 -2.98 -2.50 14.56
N SER A 27 -3.17 -2.31 15.87
CA SER A 27 -2.32 -2.88 16.92
C SER A 27 -2.57 -4.37 17.17
N SER A 28 -3.66 -4.94 16.63
CA SER A 28 -4.02 -6.34 16.91
C SER A 28 -3.17 -7.33 16.12
N GLN A 29 -2.78 -8.44 16.77
CA GLN A 29 -2.04 -9.51 16.11
C GLN A 29 -2.79 -10.10 14.91
N THR A 30 -4.12 -10.19 14.99
CA THR A 30 -4.96 -10.67 13.89
C THR A 30 -4.84 -9.77 12.66
N HIS A 31 -4.87 -8.44 12.86
CA HIS A 31 -4.67 -7.47 11.80
C HIS A 31 -3.26 -7.59 11.22
N GLN A 32 -2.23 -7.53 12.07
CA GLN A 32 -0.83 -7.62 11.62
C GLN A 32 -0.55 -8.90 10.84
N ASN A 33 -1.12 -10.05 11.26
CA ASN A 33 -0.96 -11.31 10.54
C ASN A 33 -1.52 -11.27 9.11
N ILE A 34 -2.56 -10.45 8.83
CA ILE A 34 -3.05 -10.26 7.46
C ILE A 34 -1.95 -9.62 6.60
N TYR A 35 -1.33 -8.56 7.09
CA TYR A 35 -0.30 -7.82 6.36
C TYR A 35 1.00 -8.63 6.23
N TRP A 36 1.37 -9.41 7.24
CA TRP A 36 2.50 -10.33 7.12
C TRP A 36 2.30 -11.37 6.00
N ARG A 37 1.09 -11.91 5.84
CA ARG A 37 0.77 -12.79 4.71
C ARG A 37 0.85 -12.07 3.38
N CYS A 38 0.34 -10.84 3.32
CA CYS A 38 0.43 -10.00 2.12
C CYS A 38 1.89 -9.76 1.73
N LEU A 39 2.75 -9.37 2.67
CA LEU A 39 4.18 -9.18 2.44
C LEU A 39 4.89 -10.44 1.92
N ILE A 40 4.58 -11.63 2.47
CA ILE A 40 5.16 -12.87 1.96
C ILE A 40 4.74 -13.10 0.51
N VAL A 41 3.45 -12.93 0.18
CA VAL A 41 2.96 -13.07 -1.20
C VAL A 41 3.56 -12.01 -2.14
N PHE A 42 3.69 -10.77 -1.68
CA PHE A 42 4.36 -9.68 -2.38
C PHE A 42 5.79 -10.08 -2.77
N TYR A 43 6.59 -10.55 -1.82
CA TYR A 43 7.98 -10.92 -2.10
C TYR A 43 8.11 -12.22 -2.89
N VAL A 44 7.23 -13.21 -2.69
CA VAL A 44 7.21 -14.42 -3.54
C VAL A 44 6.94 -14.04 -5.00
N THR A 45 5.88 -13.27 -5.25
CA THR A 45 5.49 -12.86 -6.60
C THR A 45 6.56 -11.94 -7.22
N SER A 46 7.10 -10.99 -6.46
CA SER A 46 8.16 -10.10 -6.94
C SER A 46 9.43 -10.86 -7.29
N ARG A 47 9.91 -11.75 -6.39
CA ARG A 47 11.16 -12.50 -6.57
C ARG A 47 11.12 -13.43 -7.78
N ARG A 48 9.94 -13.96 -8.11
CA ARG A 48 9.74 -14.77 -9.32
C ARG A 48 10.16 -14.00 -10.58
N PHE A 49 9.68 -12.76 -10.73
CA PHE A 49 9.84 -11.98 -11.95
C PHE A 49 11.00 -10.98 -11.93
N ASN A 50 11.51 -10.60 -10.76
CA ASN A 50 12.47 -9.52 -10.57
C ASN A 50 13.69 -10.04 -9.80
N LYS A 51 14.52 -10.88 -10.45
CA LYS A 51 15.62 -11.60 -9.77
C LYS A 51 16.85 -10.75 -9.49
N ASN A 52 17.00 -9.64 -10.20
CA ASN A 52 18.19 -8.79 -10.16
C ASN A 52 18.01 -7.57 -9.25
N GLU A 53 16.77 -7.23 -8.95
CA GLU A 53 16.37 -6.15 -8.06
C GLU A 53 16.64 -6.54 -6.60
N ARG A 54 16.95 -5.53 -5.77
CA ARG A 54 17.07 -5.71 -4.32
C ARG A 54 15.71 -5.61 -3.67
N HIS A 55 15.30 -6.66 -2.96
CA HIS A 55 14.06 -6.68 -2.19
C HIS A 55 14.29 -6.17 -0.78
N VAL A 56 13.53 -5.17 -0.36
CA VAL A 56 13.71 -4.52 0.95
C VAL A 56 12.37 -4.34 1.66
N LEU A 57 12.24 -4.91 2.86
CA LEU A 57 11.14 -4.66 3.76
C LEU A 57 11.52 -3.60 4.79
N PHE A 58 10.73 -2.53 4.87
CA PHE A 58 10.82 -1.57 5.97
C PHE A 58 9.80 -1.89 7.06
N THR A 59 10.22 -1.93 8.32
CA THR A 59 9.28 -2.15 9.43
C THR A 59 9.76 -1.55 10.76
N ASN A 60 8.83 -1.15 11.61
CA ASN A 60 9.11 -0.75 12.99
C ASN A 60 9.03 -1.94 13.97
N VAL A 61 8.94 -3.17 13.47
CA VAL A 61 8.90 -4.40 14.26
C VAL A 61 10.32 -4.92 14.48
N LYS A 62 10.82 -4.82 15.72
CA LYS A 62 12.17 -5.26 16.09
C LYS A 62 12.34 -6.78 16.04
N GLN A 63 11.31 -7.52 16.43
CA GLN A 63 11.32 -8.98 16.44
C GLN A 63 10.21 -9.49 15.52
N LEU A 64 10.60 -10.03 14.38
CA LEU A 64 9.66 -10.52 13.38
C LEU A 64 8.86 -11.71 13.93
N PRO A 65 7.53 -11.74 13.73
CA PRO A 65 6.67 -12.68 14.41
C PRO A 65 6.71 -14.08 13.79
N LYS A 66 6.02 -15.00 14.47
CA LYS A 66 5.59 -16.27 13.91
C LYS A 66 4.15 -16.13 13.42
N VAL A 67 3.88 -16.46 12.16
CA VAL A 67 2.53 -16.39 11.56
C VAL A 67 2.18 -17.77 11.01
N ASP A 68 1.04 -18.31 11.42
CA ASP A 68 0.54 -19.62 10.98
C ASP A 68 1.52 -20.79 11.10
N GLY A 69 2.36 -20.78 12.14
CA GLY A 69 3.37 -21.82 12.31
C GLY A 69 4.75 -21.47 11.72
N GLU A 70 4.83 -20.42 10.89
CA GLU A 70 6.04 -20.05 10.14
C GLU A 70 6.77 -18.86 10.75
N ARG A 71 8.10 -18.90 10.76
CA ARG A 71 8.95 -17.80 11.24
C ARG A 71 9.15 -16.79 10.09
N ILE A 72 8.48 -15.64 10.15
CA ILE A 72 8.50 -14.64 9.08
C ILE A 72 9.92 -14.22 8.69
N GLY A 73 10.79 -13.97 9.68
CA GLY A 73 12.18 -13.59 9.39
C GLY A 73 12.94 -14.62 8.57
N PHE A 74 12.71 -15.92 8.83
CA PHE A 74 13.34 -17.00 8.06
C PHE A 74 12.78 -17.08 6.63
N LEU A 75 11.47 -16.86 6.45
CA LEU A 75 10.86 -16.82 5.12
C LEU A 75 11.42 -15.67 4.28
N LEU A 76 11.54 -14.47 4.87
CA LEU A 76 12.09 -13.29 4.20
C LEU A 76 13.56 -13.49 3.84
N GLU A 77 14.37 -14.05 4.75
CA GLU A 77 15.77 -14.40 4.47
C GLU A 77 15.87 -15.39 3.30
N LYS A 78 15.05 -16.44 3.29
CA LYS A 78 15.01 -17.43 2.20
C LYS A 78 14.62 -16.80 0.86
N LEU A 79 13.78 -15.77 0.87
CA LEU A 79 13.40 -15.01 -0.33
C LEU A 79 14.46 -13.99 -0.76
N GLY A 80 15.54 -13.81 0.03
CA GLY A 80 16.57 -12.82 -0.23
C GLY A 80 16.12 -11.38 0.04
N VAL A 81 15.16 -11.21 0.96
CA VAL A 81 14.62 -9.90 1.35
C VAL A 81 15.45 -9.34 2.50
N GLU A 82 15.97 -8.14 2.31
CA GLU A 82 16.60 -7.36 3.37
C GLU A 82 15.54 -6.71 4.25
N VAL A 83 15.64 -6.88 5.57
CA VAL A 83 14.71 -6.25 6.52
C VAL A 83 15.40 -5.08 7.20
N ILE A 84 14.87 -3.89 6.99
CA ILE A 84 15.38 -2.64 7.54
C ILE A 84 14.43 -2.15 8.62
N PHE A 85 14.95 -2.08 9.85
CA PHE A 85 14.24 -1.45 10.95
C PHE A 85 14.27 0.07 10.80
N THR A 86 13.11 0.72 10.85
CA THR A 86 13.02 2.18 11.01
C THR A 86 11.94 2.53 12.03
N ASP A 87 12.24 3.49 12.90
CA ASP A 87 11.28 4.03 13.86
C ASP A 87 10.17 4.79 13.13
N PHE A 88 8.93 4.71 13.62
CA PHE A 88 7.85 5.55 13.13
C PHE A 88 7.97 6.96 13.71
N LYS A 89 8.73 7.83 13.03
CA LYS A 89 9.06 9.18 13.53
C LYS A 89 7.97 10.21 13.29
N TYR A 90 7.23 10.09 12.19
CA TYR A 90 6.26 11.09 11.74
C TYR A 90 4.84 10.74 12.17
N LYS A 91 4.66 10.45 13.46
CA LYS A 91 3.35 10.14 14.02
C LYS A 91 2.48 11.39 14.07
N THR A 92 1.26 11.29 13.57
CA THR A 92 0.27 12.37 13.73
C THR A 92 -0.22 12.43 15.20
N PRO A 93 -0.49 13.62 15.74
CA PRO A 93 -1.03 13.75 17.10
C PRO A 93 -2.44 13.16 17.22
N LYS A 94 -2.85 12.83 18.45
CA LYS A 94 -4.21 12.36 18.73
C LYS A 94 -5.26 13.35 18.21
N GLY A 95 -6.26 12.84 17.49
CA GLY A 95 -7.31 13.65 16.89
C GLY A 95 -6.91 14.37 15.59
N TYR A 96 -5.76 14.04 14.99
CA TYR A 96 -5.34 14.62 13.71
C TYR A 96 -6.31 14.29 12.57
N TYR A 97 -6.57 13.01 12.29
CA TYR A 97 -7.59 12.56 11.35
C TYR A 97 -8.06 11.13 11.68
N GLY A 98 -9.25 10.69 11.23
CA GLY A 98 -9.87 9.45 11.70
C GLY A 98 -9.33 8.14 11.10
N ALA A 99 -8.46 8.19 10.08
CA ALA A 99 -8.01 7.02 9.33
C ALA A 99 -6.59 7.21 8.77
N PHE A 100 -5.93 6.11 8.40
CA PHE A 100 -4.65 6.04 7.67
C PHE A 100 -3.46 6.79 8.30
N GLN A 101 -3.47 7.04 9.61
CA GLN A 101 -2.39 7.80 10.26
C GLN A 101 -1.05 7.07 10.19
N ASN A 102 -1.05 5.75 10.27
CA ASN A 102 0.16 4.94 10.23
C ASN A 102 0.85 4.94 8.85
N GLN A 103 0.20 5.42 7.79
CA GLN A 103 0.82 5.54 6.48
C GLN A 103 1.83 6.69 6.40
N PHE A 104 1.80 7.65 7.34
CA PHE A 104 2.90 8.60 7.50
C PHE A 104 4.25 7.93 7.84
N TYR A 105 4.24 6.63 8.16
CA TYR A 105 5.45 5.81 8.28
C TYR A 105 6.31 5.85 7.00
N GLU A 106 5.71 6.03 5.83
CA GLU A 106 6.44 6.18 4.57
C GLU A 106 7.49 7.29 4.64
N PHE A 107 7.23 8.39 5.35
CA PHE A 107 8.22 9.45 5.49
C PHE A 107 9.44 9.03 6.32
N SER A 108 9.31 8.06 7.24
CA SER A 108 10.45 7.46 7.95
C SER A 108 11.27 6.57 7.02
N ILE A 109 10.63 5.94 6.03
CA ILE A 109 11.30 5.19 4.95
C ILE A 109 12.05 6.14 4.03
N LEU A 110 11.42 7.23 3.59
CA LEU A 110 12.04 8.25 2.75
C LEU A 110 13.26 8.89 3.42
N GLU A 111 13.16 9.14 4.73
CA GLU A 111 14.30 9.61 5.53
C GLU A 111 15.45 8.60 5.51
N TYR A 112 15.15 7.33 5.75
CA TYR A 112 16.17 6.27 5.75
C TYR A 112 16.87 6.21 4.39
N ILE A 113 16.11 6.16 3.29
CA ILE A 113 16.67 6.12 1.93
C ILE A 113 17.55 7.35 1.67
N SER A 114 17.06 8.54 2.03
CA SER A 114 17.78 9.80 1.85
C SER A 114 19.13 9.83 2.57
N ASN A 115 19.21 9.22 3.75
CA ASN A 115 20.41 9.25 4.59
C ASN A 115 21.38 8.10 4.32
N ASN A 116 20.89 6.97 3.81
CA ASN A 116 21.68 5.73 3.71
C ASN A 116 21.99 5.30 2.28
N ASN A 117 21.35 5.88 1.26
CA ASN A 117 21.69 5.64 -0.14
C ASN A 117 22.38 6.85 -0.79
N ASN A 118 23.60 6.64 -1.29
CA ASN A 118 24.42 7.64 -1.97
C ASN A 118 24.30 7.61 -3.50
N GLY A 119 23.76 6.55 -4.09
CA GLY A 119 23.52 6.43 -5.52
C GLY A 119 22.31 7.25 -5.93
N ASN A 120 22.50 8.51 -6.33
CA ASN A 120 21.37 9.41 -6.66
C ASN A 120 20.46 8.87 -7.78
N ASP A 121 21.00 8.06 -8.68
CA ASP A 121 20.26 7.44 -9.80
C ASP A 121 19.67 6.06 -9.44
N ASP A 122 19.90 5.56 -8.23
CA ASP A 122 19.24 4.33 -7.77
C ASP A 122 17.74 4.57 -7.63
N LEU A 123 16.94 3.61 -8.09
CA LEU A 123 15.48 3.71 -8.13
C LEU A 123 14.86 2.83 -7.04
N TYR A 124 13.93 3.40 -6.28
CA TYR A 124 13.12 2.69 -5.29
C TYR A 124 11.67 2.63 -5.76
N LEU A 125 11.19 1.40 -5.99
CA LEU A 125 9.79 1.07 -6.18
C LEU A 125 9.18 0.72 -4.82
N VAL A 126 8.45 1.64 -4.22
CA VAL A 126 7.75 1.49 -2.93
C VAL A 126 6.29 1.18 -3.20
N LEU A 127 5.82 0.03 -2.71
CA LEU A 127 4.50 -0.54 -2.99
C LEU A 127 3.80 -1.02 -1.72
N ASP A 128 2.49 -0.83 -1.69
CA ASP A 128 1.62 -1.40 -0.66
C ASP A 128 1.78 -2.94 -0.58
N SER A 129 1.67 -3.48 0.64
CA SER A 129 1.93 -4.91 0.92
C SER A 129 1.02 -5.90 0.17
N ASP A 130 -0.14 -5.44 -0.30
CA ASP A 130 -1.11 -6.22 -1.07
C ASP A 130 -1.03 -5.97 -2.58
N CYS A 131 0.13 -5.47 -3.04
CA CYS A 131 0.52 -5.58 -4.43
C CYS A 131 1.06 -6.98 -4.75
N ILE A 132 0.79 -7.47 -5.96
CA ILE A 132 1.38 -8.70 -6.49
C ILE A 132 1.93 -8.49 -7.90
N PHE A 133 3.03 -9.17 -8.22
CA PHE A 133 3.64 -9.14 -9.54
C PHE A 133 3.16 -10.33 -10.38
N ILE A 134 2.75 -10.06 -11.62
CA ILE A 134 2.40 -11.08 -12.62
C ILE A 134 3.31 -11.05 -13.85
N LYS A 135 4.18 -10.03 -13.93
CA LYS A 135 5.23 -9.87 -14.95
C LYS A 135 6.44 -9.13 -14.36
N PRO A 136 7.59 -9.13 -15.05
CA PRO A 136 8.75 -8.31 -14.66
C PRO A 136 8.42 -6.81 -14.64
N ALA A 137 9.02 -6.08 -13.71
CA ALA A 137 8.93 -4.62 -13.59
C ALA A 137 10.04 -3.87 -14.33
N ALA A 138 10.83 -4.57 -15.16
CA ALA A 138 11.97 -4.00 -15.87
C ALA A 138 11.58 -2.78 -16.72
N ASP A 139 10.48 -2.88 -17.49
CA ASP A 139 9.98 -1.78 -18.32
C ASP A 139 9.53 -0.57 -17.48
N LEU A 140 8.95 -0.82 -16.30
CA LEU A 140 8.56 0.24 -15.36
C LEU A 140 9.80 0.98 -14.81
N PHE A 141 10.86 0.26 -14.44
CA PHE A 141 12.14 0.88 -14.03
C PHE A 141 12.81 1.63 -15.18
N GLN A 142 12.77 1.08 -16.40
CA GLN A 142 13.31 1.73 -17.58
C GLN A 142 12.58 3.05 -17.86
N GLU A 143 11.25 3.06 -17.78
CA GLU A 143 10.46 4.27 -17.96
C GLU A 143 10.80 5.31 -16.88
N ALA A 144 10.87 4.88 -15.62
CA ALA A 144 11.19 5.78 -14.51
C ALA A 144 12.60 6.36 -14.59
N SER A 145 13.56 5.64 -15.18
CA SER A 145 14.95 6.12 -15.29
C SER A 145 15.11 7.40 -16.10
N LYS A 146 14.14 7.74 -16.97
CA LYS A 146 14.18 8.94 -17.82
C LYS A 146 14.09 10.24 -17.02
N GLU A 147 13.18 10.27 -16.04
CA GLU A 147 12.89 11.45 -15.19
C GLU A 147 13.23 11.21 -13.71
N GLY A 148 13.67 9.99 -13.39
CA GLY A 148 13.88 9.53 -12.02
C GLY A 148 12.61 9.47 -11.18
N PHE A 149 11.42 9.40 -11.79
CA PHE A 149 10.14 9.43 -11.07
C PHE A 149 8.99 8.87 -11.90
N ILE A 150 8.17 8.00 -11.28
CA ILE A 150 6.84 7.59 -11.73
C ILE A 150 5.92 7.54 -10.51
N SER A 151 4.70 8.01 -10.69
CA SER A 151 3.57 7.87 -9.77
C SER A 151 2.28 7.71 -10.58
N PHE A 152 1.18 7.35 -9.92
CA PHE A 152 -0.13 7.21 -10.57
C PHE A 152 -1.17 8.07 -9.86
N GLU A 153 -2.13 8.57 -10.63
CA GLU A 153 -3.22 9.39 -10.11
C GLU A 153 -4.54 8.63 -10.05
N ASP A 154 -5.42 9.06 -9.15
CA ASP A 154 -6.81 8.61 -9.12
C ASP A 154 -7.65 9.46 -10.10
N GLU A 155 -8.43 8.82 -10.97
CA GLU A 155 -9.24 9.48 -12.01
C GLU A 155 -10.54 10.11 -11.45
N VAL A 156 -10.53 10.52 -10.18
CA VAL A 156 -11.72 11.10 -9.53
C VAL A 156 -11.95 12.55 -9.95
N LYS A 157 -13.24 12.92 -9.95
CA LYS A 157 -13.67 14.29 -10.21
C LYS A 157 -13.12 15.26 -9.15
N PRO A 158 -12.82 16.52 -9.51
CA PRO A 158 -12.23 17.49 -8.59
C PRO A 158 -12.97 17.71 -7.26
N ASP A 159 -14.30 17.63 -7.27
CA ASP A 159 -15.15 17.82 -6.08
C ASP A 159 -15.35 16.56 -5.24
N TYR A 160 -14.89 15.40 -5.73
CA TYR A 160 -15.02 14.16 -4.98
C TYR A 160 -14.10 14.21 -3.76
N ILE A 161 -14.65 13.93 -2.58
CA ILE A 161 -13.94 13.99 -1.31
C ILE A 161 -13.25 12.67 -1.06
N ILE A 162 -11.92 12.68 -1.06
CA ILE A 162 -11.07 11.57 -0.64
C ILE A 162 -10.48 11.93 0.71
N ASN A 163 -10.71 11.09 1.71
CA ASN A 163 -10.16 11.26 3.06
C ASN A 163 -10.30 12.69 3.63
N GLY A 164 -11.49 13.25 3.43
CA GLY A 164 -11.90 14.53 3.99
C GLY A 164 -11.52 15.77 3.17
N LEU A 165 -10.83 15.62 2.04
CA LEU A 165 -10.52 16.73 1.13
C LEU A 165 -10.90 16.38 -0.32
N SER A 166 -11.42 17.37 -1.03
CA SER A 166 -11.52 17.32 -2.50
C SER A 166 -10.25 17.87 -3.14
N ARG A 167 -10.03 17.63 -4.44
CA ARG A 167 -8.90 18.24 -5.16
C ARG A 167 -9.01 19.77 -5.22
N ASN A 168 -10.23 20.32 -5.18
CA ASN A 168 -10.44 21.75 -5.02
C ASN A 168 -9.99 22.24 -3.64
N ASN A 169 -10.25 21.50 -2.56
CA ASN A 169 -9.72 21.85 -1.25
C ASN A 169 -8.19 21.73 -1.19
N LEU A 170 -7.61 20.74 -1.86
CA LEU A 170 -6.15 20.62 -2.01
C LEU A 170 -5.59 21.84 -2.76
N LYS A 171 -6.27 22.30 -3.81
CA LYS A 171 -5.88 23.51 -4.55
C LYS A 171 -5.72 24.71 -3.59
N ASP A 172 -6.76 25.00 -2.81
CA ASP A 172 -6.74 26.13 -1.87
C ASP A 172 -5.60 26.00 -0.85
N LEU A 173 -5.43 24.79 -0.29
CA LEU A 173 -4.37 24.51 0.67
C LEU A 173 -2.96 24.64 0.06
N TYR A 174 -2.78 24.25 -1.20
CA TYR A 174 -1.51 24.39 -1.90
C TYR A 174 -1.17 25.86 -2.11
N GLN A 175 -2.15 26.71 -2.45
CA GLN A 175 -1.93 28.15 -2.61
C GLN A 175 -1.50 28.80 -1.30
N GLU A 176 -2.13 28.43 -0.19
CA GLU A 176 -1.77 28.91 1.14
C GLU A 176 -0.34 28.50 1.52
N LEU A 177 0.01 27.21 1.34
CA LEU A 177 1.31 26.68 1.72
C LEU A 177 2.46 27.18 0.82
N LEU A 178 2.20 27.36 -0.48
CA LEU A 178 3.18 27.87 -1.44
C LEU A 178 3.23 29.40 -1.50
N GLN A 179 2.28 30.08 -0.84
CA GLN A 179 2.10 31.54 -0.89
C GLN A 179 2.03 32.08 -2.32
N LYS A 180 1.38 31.33 -3.22
CA LYS A 180 1.22 31.69 -4.63
C LYS A 180 -0.10 31.18 -5.17
N GLU A 181 -0.65 31.89 -6.14
CA GLU A 181 -1.81 31.43 -6.89
C GLU A 181 -1.45 30.23 -7.77
N ILE A 182 -2.34 29.24 -7.86
CA ILE A 182 -2.17 28.10 -8.77
C ILE A 182 -3.35 28.04 -9.73
N GLN A 183 -3.05 27.91 -11.01
CA GLN A 183 -4.08 27.98 -12.05
C GLN A 183 -4.76 26.62 -12.26
N GLU A 184 -4.02 25.53 -12.11
CA GLU A 184 -4.51 24.16 -12.27
C GLU A 184 -5.04 23.56 -10.95
N ILE A 185 -5.94 22.59 -11.09
CA ILE A 185 -6.37 21.75 -9.97
C ILE A 185 -5.34 20.61 -9.86
N PRO A 186 -4.58 20.51 -8.75
CA PRO A 186 -3.51 19.53 -8.63
C PRO A 186 -4.06 18.10 -8.76
N SER A 187 -3.26 17.22 -9.34
CA SER A 187 -3.53 15.78 -9.35
C SER A 187 -3.44 15.20 -7.94
N TYR A 188 -4.26 14.19 -7.69
CA TYR A 188 -4.18 13.39 -6.46
C TYR A 188 -3.44 12.09 -6.81
N HIS A 189 -2.22 11.97 -6.30
CA HIS A 189 -1.38 10.79 -6.48
C HIS A 189 -1.76 9.75 -5.43
N LEU A 190 -1.91 8.50 -5.87
CA LEU A 190 -2.24 7.38 -4.99
C LEU A 190 -1.04 7.09 -4.06
N GLY A 191 -1.28 6.97 -2.74
CA GLY A 191 -0.23 6.68 -1.74
C GLY A 191 0.33 5.26 -1.81
N GLU A 192 -0.43 4.33 -2.39
CA GLU A 192 -0.08 2.91 -2.56
C GLU A 192 1.13 2.62 -3.47
N PHE A 193 1.64 3.64 -4.18
CA PHE A 193 2.75 3.50 -5.13
C PHE A 193 3.63 4.75 -5.22
N MET A 194 4.94 4.52 -5.17
CA MET A 194 5.94 5.50 -5.59
C MET A 194 7.13 4.79 -6.23
N LEU A 195 7.54 5.23 -7.42
CA LEU A 195 8.83 4.86 -8.00
C LEU A 195 9.67 6.11 -8.19
N SER A 196 10.79 6.23 -7.48
CA SER A 196 11.60 7.44 -7.52
C SER A 196 13.09 7.15 -7.38
N SER A 197 13.90 8.00 -8.02
CA SER A 197 15.34 8.03 -7.79
C SER A 197 15.64 8.53 -6.39
N VAL A 198 16.76 8.10 -5.83
CA VAL A 198 17.27 8.58 -4.54
C VAL A 198 17.47 10.10 -4.56
N GLY A 199 17.94 10.67 -5.67
CA GLY A 199 18.08 12.11 -5.84
C GLY A 199 16.75 12.86 -5.67
N ASN A 200 15.68 12.35 -6.29
CA ASN A 200 14.34 12.90 -6.16
C ASN A 200 13.77 12.67 -4.75
N ILE A 201 13.99 11.50 -4.15
CA ILE A 201 13.60 11.19 -2.77
C ILE A 201 14.21 12.20 -1.79
N LYS A 202 15.51 12.46 -1.89
CA LYS A 202 16.21 13.48 -1.07
C LYS A 202 15.57 14.86 -1.21
N LYS A 203 15.18 15.24 -2.43
CA LYS A 203 14.56 16.54 -2.74
C LYS A 203 13.21 16.69 -2.05
N PHE A 204 12.26 15.79 -2.30
CA PHE A 204 10.93 15.93 -1.69
C PHE A 204 10.89 15.58 -0.20
N PHE A 205 11.81 14.74 0.29
CA PHE A 205 11.95 14.52 1.74
C PHE A 205 12.51 15.77 2.44
N SER A 206 13.43 16.50 1.81
CA SER A 206 13.88 17.79 2.35
C SER A 206 12.71 18.77 2.49
N ASP A 207 11.87 18.88 1.46
CA ASP A 207 10.66 19.71 1.52
C ASP A 207 9.64 19.26 2.56
N PHE A 208 9.53 17.94 2.78
CA PHE A 208 8.67 17.38 3.81
C PHE A 208 9.08 17.84 5.21
N LYS A 209 10.39 17.92 5.51
CA LYS A 209 10.87 18.39 6.81
C LYS A 209 10.40 19.82 7.14
N ASP A 210 10.30 20.67 6.14
CA ASP A 210 9.81 22.05 6.30
C ASP A 210 8.27 22.11 6.37
N LEU A 211 7.59 21.21 5.65
CA LEU A 211 6.13 21.12 5.60
C LEU A 211 5.54 20.54 6.90
N TRP A 212 6.17 19.52 7.47
CA TRP A 212 5.61 18.75 8.58
C TRP A 212 5.26 19.61 9.81
N PRO A 213 6.13 20.51 10.31
CA PRO A 213 5.77 21.42 11.40
C PRO A 213 4.56 22.29 11.08
N GLN A 214 4.43 22.76 9.84
CA GLN A 214 3.29 23.59 9.41
C GLN A 214 1.98 22.80 9.47
N LEU A 215 1.98 21.52 9.07
CA LEU A 215 0.79 20.67 9.16
C LEU A 215 0.36 20.45 10.62
N LEU A 216 1.32 20.27 11.52
CA LEU A 216 1.06 20.14 12.96
C LEU A 216 0.49 21.43 13.57
N GLU A 217 1.05 22.58 13.22
CA GLU A 217 0.54 23.88 13.67
C GLU A 217 -0.87 24.15 13.16
N ARG A 218 -1.14 23.85 11.88
CA ARG A 218 -2.48 23.96 11.29
C ARG A 218 -3.47 23.06 12.00
N ASN A 219 -3.09 21.82 12.31
CA ASN A 219 -3.92 20.92 13.11
C ASN A 219 -4.27 21.52 14.49
N LYS A 220 -3.26 22.03 15.20
CA LYS A 220 -3.45 22.65 16.53
C LYS A 220 -4.37 23.87 16.46
N ALA A 221 -4.33 24.61 15.36
CA ALA A 221 -5.18 25.78 15.12
C ALA A 221 -6.57 25.42 14.54
N GLY A 222 -6.89 24.14 14.35
CA GLY A 222 -8.15 23.71 13.73
C GLY A 222 -8.30 24.13 12.26
N LYS A 223 -7.19 24.45 11.58
CA LYS A 223 -7.17 24.82 10.17
C LYS A 223 -7.15 23.58 9.28
N GLN A 224 -7.61 23.74 8.04
CA GLN A 224 -7.50 22.70 7.02
C GLN A 224 -6.03 22.29 6.84
N LYS A 225 -5.75 20.99 6.70
CA LYS A 225 -4.40 20.42 6.59
C LYS A 225 -4.47 19.14 5.75
N PHE A 226 -3.34 18.58 5.35
CA PHE A 226 -3.32 17.24 4.75
C PHE A 226 -3.70 16.20 5.80
N ASN A 227 -4.73 15.41 5.48
CA ASN A 227 -5.31 14.44 6.41
C ASN A 227 -4.59 13.08 6.40
N GLU A 228 -3.85 12.78 5.34
CA GLU A 228 -3.14 11.51 5.12
C GLU A 228 -1.83 11.72 4.36
N GLU A 229 -1.06 10.65 4.20
CA GLU A 229 0.23 10.62 3.51
C GLU A 229 0.10 10.95 2.02
N ALA A 230 -0.89 10.39 1.31
CA ALA A 230 -1.09 10.61 -0.12
C ALA A 230 -1.35 12.09 -0.47
N HIS A 231 -2.12 12.80 0.39
CA HIS A 231 -2.29 14.25 0.27
C HIS A 231 -0.95 14.99 0.39
N THR A 232 -0.11 14.56 1.34
CA THR A 232 1.20 15.16 1.62
C THR A 232 2.18 14.88 0.48
N LEU A 233 2.27 13.63 0.01
CA LEU A 233 3.10 13.23 -1.14
C LEU A 233 2.67 13.95 -2.42
N SER A 234 1.37 14.02 -2.72
CA SER A 234 0.84 14.76 -3.86
C SER A 234 1.30 16.23 -3.86
N TYR A 235 1.33 16.86 -2.68
CA TYR A 235 1.78 18.23 -2.55
C TYR A 235 3.28 18.37 -2.83
N LEU A 236 4.07 17.44 -2.28
CA LEU A 236 5.51 17.44 -2.50
C LEU A 236 5.84 17.18 -3.97
N TYR A 237 5.11 16.29 -4.63
CA TYR A 237 5.25 16.04 -6.06
C TYR A 237 4.94 17.29 -6.88
N TYR A 238 3.80 17.93 -6.59
CA TYR A 238 3.40 19.18 -7.23
C TYR A 238 4.43 20.30 -7.03
N LYS A 239 4.88 20.52 -5.79
CA LYS A 239 5.88 21.55 -5.44
C LYS A 239 7.17 21.37 -6.24
N ASN A 240 7.54 20.12 -6.51
CA ASN A 240 8.78 19.76 -7.19
C ASN A 240 8.64 19.56 -8.71
N GLY A 241 7.45 19.80 -9.28
CA GLY A 241 7.18 19.71 -10.71
C GLY A 241 6.98 18.28 -11.22
N PHE A 242 6.80 17.30 -10.35
CA PHE A 242 6.57 15.91 -10.73
C PHE A 242 5.12 15.70 -11.18
N ARG A 243 4.93 14.80 -12.15
CA ARG A 243 3.63 14.45 -12.74
C ARG A 243 3.42 12.95 -12.70
N ALA A 244 2.16 12.55 -12.62
CA ALA A 244 1.80 11.14 -12.73
C ALA A 244 2.07 10.63 -14.15
N HIS A 245 2.39 9.35 -14.28
CA HIS A 245 2.60 8.73 -15.58
C HIS A 245 1.26 8.65 -16.34
N PRO A 246 1.22 9.03 -17.63
CA PRO A 246 -0.01 8.97 -18.40
C PRO A 246 -0.47 7.52 -18.60
N GLY A 247 -1.73 7.21 -18.26
CA GLY A 247 -2.39 5.98 -18.70
C GLY A 247 -2.20 4.72 -17.83
N ASN A 248 -1.53 4.79 -16.67
CA ASN A 248 -1.47 3.70 -15.68
C ASN A 248 -1.19 2.30 -16.29
N THR A 249 -0.23 2.20 -17.22
CA THR A 249 -0.02 1.02 -18.07
C THR A 249 0.75 -0.12 -17.39
N PHE A 250 1.42 0.15 -16.28
CA PHE A 250 2.24 -0.84 -15.56
C PHE A 250 1.51 -1.46 -14.37
N MET A 251 0.59 -0.72 -13.75
CA MET A 251 -0.14 -1.17 -12.59
C MET A 251 -1.46 -0.46 -12.39
N ARG A 252 -2.32 -1.07 -11.58
CA ARG A 252 -3.61 -0.51 -11.22
C ARG A 252 -4.07 -1.03 -9.86
N ARG A 253 -4.83 -0.20 -9.15
CA ARG A 253 -5.71 -0.66 -8.06
C ARG A 253 -6.91 -1.36 -8.67
N ILE A 254 -7.10 -2.63 -8.32
CA ILE A 254 -8.16 -3.44 -8.90
C ILE A 254 -9.11 -3.85 -7.79
N TRP A 255 -10.33 -3.30 -7.83
CA TRP A 255 -11.40 -3.78 -6.96
C TRP A 255 -12.00 -5.06 -7.54
N THR A 256 -11.80 -6.16 -6.82
CA THR A 256 -12.18 -7.53 -7.24
C THR A 256 -13.48 -8.01 -6.58
N ASN A 257 -13.97 -7.35 -5.53
CA ASN A 257 -15.04 -7.85 -4.69
C ASN A 257 -16.43 -7.78 -5.37
N PRO A 258 -17.06 -8.91 -5.71
CA PRO A 258 -18.31 -8.91 -6.48
C PRO A 258 -19.55 -8.43 -5.70
N LEU A 259 -19.46 -8.26 -4.38
CA LEU A 259 -20.61 -7.89 -3.54
C LEU A 259 -20.73 -6.40 -3.32
N PHE A 260 -19.61 -5.69 -3.26
CA PHE A 260 -19.57 -4.27 -2.95
C PHE A 260 -19.21 -3.45 -4.18
N TYR A 261 -18.05 -3.74 -4.76
CA TYR A 261 -17.54 -3.03 -5.91
C TYR A 261 -16.50 -3.88 -6.63
N ARG A 262 -16.74 -4.12 -7.92
CA ARG A 262 -15.86 -4.88 -8.80
C ARG A 262 -15.70 -4.15 -10.13
N GLU A 263 -14.46 -3.87 -10.51
CA GLU A 263 -14.10 -3.16 -11.74
C GLU A 263 -12.88 -3.79 -12.44
N VAL A 264 -12.82 -5.12 -12.44
CA VAL A 264 -11.83 -5.89 -13.20
C VAL A 264 -12.06 -5.73 -14.70
N ARG A 265 -10.99 -5.51 -15.45
CA ARG A 265 -10.94 -5.36 -16.91
C ARG A 265 -10.22 -6.55 -17.53
N SER A 266 -10.56 -6.90 -18.77
CA SER A 266 -9.88 -7.98 -19.49
C SER A 266 -8.39 -7.68 -19.71
N THR A 267 -8.05 -6.41 -19.90
CA THR A 267 -6.68 -5.92 -20.09
C THR A 267 -5.86 -5.85 -18.80
N ASP A 268 -6.43 -6.14 -17.62
CA ASP A 268 -5.64 -6.12 -16.38
C ASP A 268 -4.54 -7.19 -16.40
N VAL A 269 -4.71 -8.27 -17.17
CA VAL A 269 -3.66 -9.29 -17.40
C VAL A 269 -2.42 -8.75 -18.11
N ASP A 270 -2.53 -7.55 -18.70
CA ASP A 270 -1.43 -6.93 -19.40
C ASP A 270 -0.48 -6.17 -18.46
N LEU A 271 -0.96 -5.79 -17.28
CA LEU A 271 -0.21 -5.06 -16.24
C LEU A 271 0.92 -5.90 -15.66
N ALA A 272 1.95 -5.25 -15.13
CA ALA A 272 3.02 -5.92 -14.39
C ALA A 272 2.64 -6.17 -12.93
N ILE A 273 1.95 -5.21 -12.32
CA ILE A 273 1.64 -5.20 -10.89
C ILE A 273 0.13 -4.97 -10.69
N TRP A 274 -0.47 -5.76 -9.80
CA TRP A 274 -1.84 -5.56 -9.34
C TRP A 274 -1.85 -5.16 -7.88
N HIS A 275 -2.47 -4.02 -7.57
CA HIS A 275 -2.81 -3.67 -6.19
C HIS A 275 -4.21 -4.19 -5.87
N LEU A 276 -4.33 -5.08 -4.87
CA LEU A 276 -5.55 -5.85 -4.59
C LEU A 276 -6.13 -5.66 -3.17
N PRO A 277 -6.66 -4.46 -2.84
CA PRO A 277 -7.20 -4.15 -1.51
C PRO A 277 -8.19 -5.15 -0.93
N ALA A 278 -9.08 -5.67 -1.78
CA ALA A 278 -10.14 -6.58 -1.37
C ALA A 278 -9.66 -8.02 -1.15
N GLU A 279 -8.47 -8.38 -1.62
CA GLU A 279 -7.97 -9.76 -1.62
C GLU A 279 -7.13 -10.12 -0.41
N LYS A 280 -6.75 -9.14 0.42
CA LYS A 280 -5.95 -9.32 1.65
C LYS A 280 -6.43 -10.50 2.52
N THR A 281 -7.75 -10.69 2.62
CA THR A 281 -8.37 -11.78 3.43
C THR A 281 -9.04 -12.87 2.58
N PHE A 282 -8.82 -12.86 1.27
CA PHE A 282 -9.38 -13.81 0.30
C PHE A 282 -8.28 -14.35 -0.63
N GLY A 283 -8.14 -13.81 -1.84
CA GLY A 283 -7.22 -14.32 -2.85
C GLY A 283 -5.75 -14.31 -2.40
N ILE A 284 -5.27 -13.24 -1.79
CA ILE A 284 -3.90 -13.17 -1.27
C ILE A 284 -3.70 -14.17 -0.14
N TYR A 285 -4.70 -14.33 0.74
CA TYR A 285 -4.65 -15.35 1.79
C TYR A 285 -4.55 -16.77 1.21
N LYS A 286 -5.33 -17.09 0.18
CA LYS A 286 -5.27 -18.39 -0.52
C LYS A 286 -3.93 -18.62 -1.22
N LEU A 287 -3.37 -17.57 -1.82
CA LEU A 287 -2.02 -17.63 -2.42
C LEU A 287 -0.96 -17.88 -1.35
N TYR A 288 -1.04 -17.21 -0.21
CA TYR A 288 -0.18 -17.47 0.94
C TYR A 288 -0.26 -18.94 1.38
N GLU A 289 -1.47 -19.47 1.60
CA GLU A 289 -1.66 -20.88 1.98
C GLU A 289 -1.05 -21.82 0.93
N TYR A 290 -1.27 -21.54 -0.34
CA TYR A 290 -0.71 -22.34 -1.42
C TYR A 290 0.81 -22.32 -1.42
N PHE A 291 1.43 -21.13 -1.37
CA PHE A 291 2.88 -21.01 -1.40
C PHE A 291 3.56 -21.64 -0.18
N MET A 292 2.97 -21.50 1.01
CA MET A 292 3.57 -22.00 2.25
C MET A 292 3.35 -23.51 2.44
N PHE A 293 2.17 -24.02 2.10
CA PHE A 293 1.74 -25.35 2.55
C PHE A 293 1.42 -26.33 1.43
N HIS A 294 1.23 -25.87 0.20
CA HIS A 294 0.80 -26.72 -0.92
C HIS A 294 1.76 -26.72 -2.11
N SER A 295 2.76 -25.83 -2.10
CA SER A 295 3.81 -25.78 -3.13
C SER A 295 5.16 -26.18 -2.54
N LYS A 296 6.03 -26.75 -3.39
CA LYS A 296 7.45 -26.82 -3.05
C LYS A 296 8.08 -25.47 -3.37
N ASN A 297 8.95 -25.00 -2.51
CA ASN A 297 9.77 -23.81 -2.76
C ASN A 297 9.00 -22.59 -3.31
N PHE A 298 7.84 -22.27 -2.71
CA PHE A 298 7.03 -21.09 -3.08
C PHE A 298 6.52 -21.08 -4.53
N ALA A 299 6.35 -22.25 -5.15
CA ALA A 299 5.96 -22.40 -6.55
C ALA A 299 6.97 -21.77 -7.53
N PHE A 300 8.26 -21.71 -7.17
CA PHE A 300 9.33 -21.32 -8.10
C PHE A 300 9.71 -22.42 -9.10
N ASP A 301 9.18 -23.63 -8.92
CA ASP A 301 9.41 -24.81 -9.74
C ASP A 301 8.44 -24.98 -10.90
N ILE A 302 7.35 -24.21 -10.95
CA ILE A 302 6.41 -24.19 -12.08
C ILE A 302 6.76 -23.09 -13.09
N GLU A 303 6.29 -23.22 -14.33
CA GLU A 303 6.50 -22.24 -15.41
C GLU A 303 5.68 -20.96 -15.20
N ASP A 304 6.10 -19.86 -15.84
CA ASP A 304 5.46 -18.53 -15.67
C ASP A 304 3.98 -18.53 -16.07
N ASP A 305 3.62 -19.22 -17.15
CA ASP A 305 2.23 -19.32 -17.61
C ASP A 305 1.36 -20.06 -16.58
N GLN A 306 1.88 -21.13 -15.97
CA GLN A 306 1.18 -21.90 -14.95
C GLN A 306 1.02 -21.09 -13.66
N PHE A 307 2.05 -20.33 -13.28
CA PHE A 307 2.00 -19.42 -12.15
C PHE A 307 0.96 -18.31 -12.37
N ASN A 308 0.97 -17.69 -13.55
CA ASN A 308 0.02 -16.65 -13.90
C ASN A 308 -1.41 -17.17 -13.92
N GLU A 309 -1.65 -18.38 -14.47
CA GLU A 309 -2.97 -19.03 -14.44
C GLU A 309 -3.44 -19.30 -13.00
N LEU A 310 -2.55 -19.79 -12.13
CA LEU A 310 -2.82 -20.01 -10.70
C LEU A 310 -3.25 -18.70 -10.03
N VAL A 311 -2.45 -17.64 -10.18
CA VAL A 311 -2.71 -16.33 -9.56
C VAL A 311 -4.03 -15.76 -10.08
N GLN A 312 -4.20 -15.70 -11.41
CA GLN A 312 -5.40 -15.23 -12.09
C GLN A 312 -6.67 -15.91 -11.57
N LYS A 313 -6.68 -17.25 -11.50
CA LYS A 313 -7.83 -18.02 -10.98
C LYS A 313 -8.08 -17.77 -9.50
N THR A 314 -7.03 -17.54 -8.72
CA THR A 314 -7.13 -17.38 -7.27
C THR A 314 -7.67 -16.01 -6.85
N VAL A 315 -7.33 -14.95 -7.59
CA VAL A 315 -7.85 -13.58 -7.35
C VAL A 315 -9.03 -13.21 -8.26
N GLY A 316 -9.36 -14.06 -9.23
CA GLY A 316 -10.48 -13.87 -10.16
C GLY A 316 -10.24 -12.74 -11.16
N ILE A 317 -9.06 -12.66 -11.76
CA ILE A 317 -8.72 -11.70 -12.83
C ILE A 317 -8.27 -12.51 -14.06
N PRO A 318 -8.76 -12.23 -15.28
CA PRO A 318 -9.74 -11.19 -15.63
C PRO A 318 -11.19 -11.60 -15.32
N HIS A 319 -11.45 -12.88 -15.08
CA HIS A 319 -12.80 -13.41 -14.89
C HIS A 319 -12.98 -14.00 -13.50
N LEU A 320 -14.16 -13.76 -12.93
CA LEU A 320 -14.56 -14.34 -11.64
C LEU A 320 -15.26 -15.68 -11.86
N PRO A 321 -14.67 -16.82 -11.44
CA PRO A 321 -15.34 -18.11 -11.55
C PRO A 321 -16.61 -18.16 -10.71
N LEU A 322 -17.65 -18.86 -11.19
CA LEU A 322 -18.92 -18.99 -10.46
C LEU A 322 -18.74 -19.55 -9.04
N LYS A 323 -17.84 -20.53 -8.89
CA LYS A 323 -17.48 -21.09 -7.58
C LYS A 323 -16.95 -20.01 -6.63
N MET A 324 -16.03 -19.18 -7.11
CA MET A 324 -15.44 -18.09 -6.32
C MET A 324 -16.50 -17.03 -5.96
N LYS A 325 -17.40 -16.72 -6.90
CA LYS A 325 -18.55 -15.84 -6.63
C LYS A 325 -19.35 -16.37 -5.43
N ILE A 326 -19.75 -17.65 -5.46
CA ILE A 326 -20.49 -18.29 -4.35
C ILE A 326 -19.71 -18.19 -3.04
N GLU A 327 -18.40 -18.47 -3.06
CA GLU A 327 -17.55 -18.37 -1.86
C GLU A 327 -17.55 -16.96 -1.26
N TYR A 328 -17.46 -15.89 -2.07
CA TYR A 328 -17.59 -14.51 -1.56
C TYR A 328 -18.92 -14.27 -0.87
N TYR A 329 -20.04 -14.73 -1.45
CA TYR A 329 -21.37 -14.61 -0.83
C TYR A 329 -21.39 -15.35 0.51
N THR A 330 -20.97 -16.61 0.56
CA THR A 330 -20.99 -17.41 1.78
C THR A 330 -20.17 -16.78 2.90
N VAL A 331 -18.92 -16.38 2.61
CA VAL A 331 -18.05 -15.76 3.62
C VAL A 331 -18.60 -14.42 4.09
N SER A 332 -19.12 -13.60 3.19
CA SER A 332 -19.62 -12.26 3.54
C SER A 332 -20.92 -12.33 4.35
N TYR A 333 -21.85 -13.22 3.99
CA TYR A 333 -23.05 -13.47 4.79
C TYR A 333 -22.70 -14.07 6.16
N TYR A 334 -21.76 -15.01 6.22
CA TYR A 334 -21.26 -15.54 7.49
C TYR A 334 -20.67 -14.44 8.38
N LYS A 335 -19.81 -13.58 7.83
CA LYS A 335 -19.24 -12.41 8.55
C LYS A 335 -20.35 -11.47 9.04
N ALA A 336 -21.35 -11.18 8.21
CA ALA A 336 -22.48 -10.32 8.58
C ALA A 336 -23.33 -10.92 9.72
N ILE A 337 -23.64 -12.22 9.65
CA ILE A 337 -24.37 -12.95 10.69
C ILE A 337 -23.56 -12.95 12.00
N LYS A 338 -22.27 -13.30 11.94
CA LYS A 338 -21.38 -13.30 13.11
C LYS A 338 -21.31 -11.92 13.77
N LYS A 339 -21.24 -10.83 12.98
CA LYS A 339 -21.25 -9.45 13.49
C LYS A 339 -22.58 -9.11 14.17
N ARG A 340 -23.72 -9.54 13.60
CA ARG A 340 -25.05 -9.36 14.22
C ARG A 340 -25.16 -10.14 15.54
N LEU A 341 -24.70 -11.39 15.59
CA LEU A 341 -24.69 -12.20 16.81
C LEU A 341 -23.79 -11.61 17.91
N LYS A 342 -22.61 -11.09 17.56
CA LYS A 342 -21.74 -10.35 18.50
C LYS A 342 -22.41 -9.10 19.07
N ARG A 343 -23.17 -8.35 18.26
CA ARG A 343 -23.91 -7.17 18.73
C ARG A 343 -25.05 -7.55 19.69
N LEU A 344 -25.77 -8.64 19.40
CA LEU A 344 -26.84 -9.14 20.27
C LEU A 344 -26.31 -9.62 21.63
N THR A 345 -25.18 -10.31 21.64
CA THR A 345 -24.53 -10.76 22.88
C THR A 345 -23.94 -9.61 23.71
N LEU A 346 -23.45 -8.55 23.06
CA LEU A 346 -23.02 -7.33 23.76
C LEU A 346 -24.20 -6.57 24.38
N ALA A 347 -25.32 -6.47 23.66
CA ALA A 347 -26.53 -5.84 24.17
C ALA A 347 -27.10 -6.59 25.39
N GLN A 348 -27.11 -7.93 25.36
CA GLN A 348 -27.57 -8.74 26.50
C GLN A 348 -26.71 -8.58 27.76
N ARG A 349 -25.42 -8.24 27.63
CA ARG A 349 -24.53 -7.98 28.77
C ARG A 349 -24.65 -6.56 29.36
N LEU A 350 -25.34 -5.64 28.66
CA LEU A 350 -25.63 -4.29 29.16
C LEU A 350 -26.99 -4.21 29.88
N PHE A 351 -27.76 -5.31 29.89
CA PHE A 351 -29.04 -5.45 30.58
C PHE A 351 -28.99 -6.39 31.80
N VAL A 352 -27.78 -6.68 32.30
CA VAL A 352 -27.49 -7.30 33.60
C VAL A 352 -26.54 -6.36 34.34
#